data_AF-A0A528ILM5-F1
#
_entry.id   AF-A0A528ILM5-F1
#
_cell.length_a   1.000
_cell.length_b   1.000
_cell.length_c   1.000
_cell.angle_alpha   90.00
_cell.angle_beta   90.00
_cell.angle_gamma   90.00
#
_symmetry.space_group_name_H-M   'P 1'
#
loop_
_entity.id
_entity.type
_entity.pdbx_description
1 polymer ?
#
loop_
_entity_poly.entity_id
_entity_poly.type
_entity_poly.pdbx_seq_one_letter_code
_entity_poly.pdbx_strand_id
1 'polypeptide(L)' 'VGAYLSFCTNRTLFEAVASSLTEMFSPLIIGERVPAMLAKYDYITEDTLAYFSRRPEQASRDADFALAYV' A
#
# COMPACT_ATOMS: atom_id res chain seq x y z
N VAL A 1 4.23 -16.44 -10.21
CA VAL A 1 3.03 -15.58 -9.99
C VAL A 1 2.08 -16.32 -9.05
N GLY A 2 1.42 -15.64 -8.11
CA GLY A 2 0.43 -16.24 -7.20
C GLY A 2 0.89 -16.51 -5.76
N ALA A 3 2.15 -16.24 -5.41
CA ALA A 3 2.68 -16.56 -4.07
C ALA A 3 1.92 -15.87 -2.92
N TYR A 4 1.57 -14.59 -3.08
CA TYR A 4 0.82 -13.86 -2.05
C TYR A 4 -0.59 -14.43 -1.86
N LEU A 5 -1.30 -14.68 -2.97
CA LEU A 5 -2.63 -15.28 -2.92
C LEU A 5 -2.57 -16.68 -2.30
N SER A 6 -1.63 -17.53 -2.73
CA SER A 6 -1.44 -18.87 -2.16
C SER A 6 -1.07 -18.80 -0.67
N PHE A 7 -0.31 -17.81 -0.23
CA PHE A 7 -0.01 -17.62 1.18
C PHE A 7 -1.27 -17.29 1.98
N CYS A 8 -2.06 -16.29 1.54
CA CYS A 8 -3.30 -15.91 2.23
C CYS A 8 -4.35 -17.02 2.23
N THR A 9 -4.41 -17.86 1.19
CA THR A 9 -5.35 -19.00 1.12
C THR A 9 -4.95 -20.16 2.02
N ASN A 10 -3.65 -20.43 2.17
CA ASN A 10 -3.16 -21.65 2.81
C ASN A 10 -2.64 -21.45 4.25
N ARG A 11 -2.41 -20.20 4.68
CA ARG A 11 -1.93 -19.87 6.02
C ARG A 11 -3.06 -19.48 6.95
N THR A 12 -2.74 -19.35 8.23
CA THR A 12 -3.71 -18.88 9.22
C THR A 12 -4.15 -17.46 8.89
N LEU A 13 -5.37 -17.09 9.32
CA LEU A 13 -5.87 -15.72 9.16
C LEU A 13 -4.91 -14.70 9.81
N PHE A 14 -4.28 -15.07 10.93
CA PHE A 14 -3.26 -14.25 11.59
C PHE A 14 -2.05 -13.96 10.70
N GLU A 15 -1.43 -15.00 10.14
CA GLU A 15 -0.29 -14.84 9.22
C GLU A 15 -0.69 -14.04 7.97
N ALA A 16 -1.87 -14.31 7.41
CA ALA A 16 -2.38 -13.60 6.25
C ALA A 16 -2.59 -12.10 6.52
N VAL A 17 -3.23 -11.74 7.64
CA VAL A 17 -3.42 -10.33 8.02
C VAL A 17 -2.07 -9.66 8.32
N ALA A 18 -1.18 -10.31 9.07
CA ALA A 18 0.15 -9.78 9.40
C ALA A 18 0.97 -9.45 8.14
N SER A 19 0.82 -10.23 7.06
CA SER A 19 1.54 -10.00 5.81
C SER A 19 1.16 -8.68 5.11
N SER A 20 0.01 -8.08 5.46
CA SER A 20 -0.40 -6.74 4.97
C SER A 20 0.35 -5.58 5.65
N LEU A 21 1.10 -5.80 6.73
CA LEU A 21 1.78 -4.74 7.49
C LEU A 21 2.88 -4.00 6.71
N THR A 22 3.23 -4.46 5.51
CA THR A 22 4.03 -3.64 4.58
C THR A 22 3.34 -2.31 4.24
N GLU A 23 2.03 -2.20 4.45
CA GLU A 23 1.26 -0.97 4.32
C GLU A 23 1.71 0.15 5.27
N MET A 24 2.38 -0.16 6.39
CA MET A 24 3.01 0.85 7.27
C MET A 24 4.02 1.74 6.53
N PHE A 25 4.61 1.25 5.44
CA PHE A 25 5.61 1.98 4.65
C PHE A 25 5.01 2.66 3.42
N SER A 26 3.73 2.41 3.10
CA SER A 26 3.08 2.92 1.89
C SER A 26 2.95 4.45 1.87
N PRO A 27 2.56 5.13 2.96
CA PRO A 27 2.47 6.59 2.96
C PRO A 27 3.81 7.28 2.62
N LEU A 28 4.92 6.76 3.15
CA LEU A 28 6.26 7.32 2.91
C LEU A 28 6.62 7.24 1.43
N ILE A 29 6.54 6.04 0.83
CA ILE A 29 6.96 5.86 -0.57
C ILE A 29 6.04 6.60 -1.54
N ILE A 30 4.75 6.75 -1.22
CA ILE A 30 3.82 7.56 -2.02
C ILE A 30 4.20 9.04 -1.96
N GLY A 31 4.50 9.56 -0.77
CA GLY A 31 4.94 10.94 -0.57
C GLY A 31 6.24 11.29 -1.30
N GLU A 32 7.14 10.31 -1.48
CA GLU A 32 8.37 10.50 -2.25
C GLU A 32 8.13 10.39 -3.77
N ARG A 33 7.38 9.37 -4.21
CA ARG A 33 7.27 9.03 -5.63
C ARG A 33 6.29 9.90 -6.39
N VAL A 34 5.15 10.27 -5.81
CA VAL A 34 4.14 11.07 -6.54
C VAL A 34 4.71 12.42 -7.00
N PRO A 35 5.33 13.24 -6.12
CA PRO A 35 5.92 14.51 -6.55
C PRO A 35 7.08 14.30 -7.54
N ALA A 36 7.91 13.28 -7.32
CA ALA A 36 9.03 12.97 -8.21
C ALA A 36 8.56 12.54 -9.60
N MET A 37 7.46 11.79 -9.70
CA MET A 37 6.90 11.35 -10.97
C MET A 37 6.33 12.53 -11.76
N LEU A 38 5.57 13.41 -11.12
CA LEU A 38 5.05 14.63 -11.74
C LEU A 38 6.17 15.58 -12.20
N ALA A 39 7.28 15.64 -11.47
CA ALA A 39 8.41 16.51 -11.82
C ALA A 39 9.31 15.94 -12.94
N LYS A 40 9.38 14.60 -13.09
CA LYS A 40 10.34 13.94 -13.99
C LYS A 40 9.73 13.38 -15.27
N TYR A 41 8.42 13.17 -15.30
CA TYR A 41 7.72 12.58 -16.43
C TYR A 41 6.58 13.49 -16.88
N ASP A 42 6.78 14.19 -18.00
CA ASP A 42 5.85 15.16 -18.59
C ASP A 42 4.52 14.55 -19.06
N TYR A 43 4.52 13.25 -19.36
CA TYR A 43 3.31 12.50 -19.73
C TYR A 43 2.49 12.00 -18.52
N ILE A 44 2.98 12.18 -17.28
CA ILE A 44 2.26 11.78 -16.06
C ILE A 44 1.53 13.00 -15.50
N THR A 45 0.23 12.84 -15.23
CA THR A 45 -0.62 13.89 -14.68
C THR A 45 -1.16 13.51 -13.31
N GLU A 46 -1.66 14.48 -12.55
CA GLU A 46 -2.31 14.21 -11.26
C GLU A 46 -3.48 13.23 -11.40
N ASP A 47 -4.25 13.31 -12.49
CA ASP A 47 -5.36 12.40 -12.78
C ASP A 47 -4.88 10.94 -12.95
N THR A 48 -3.74 10.74 -13.62
CA THR A 48 -3.13 9.40 -13.75
C THR A 48 -2.66 8.82 -12.40
N LEU A 49 -2.43 9.69 -11.41
CA LEU A 49 -2.01 9.31 -10.06
C LEU A 49 -3.13 9.45 -9.02
N ALA A 50 -4.39 9.64 -9.45
CA ALA A 50 -5.52 9.89 -8.56
C ALA A 50 -5.69 8.81 -7.47
N TYR A 51 -5.34 7.56 -7.77
CA TYR A 51 -5.32 6.47 -6.78
C TYR A 51 -4.44 6.80 -5.55
N PHE A 52 -3.27 7.39 -5.78
CA PHE A 52 -2.30 7.69 -4.74
C PHE A 52 -2.67 8.90 -3.88
N SER A 53 -3.67 9.69 -4.29
CA SER A 53 -4.17 10.80 -3.47
C SER A 53 -4.85 10.33 -2.19
N ARG A 54 -5.56 9.20 -2.23
CA ARG A 54 -6.32 8.66 -1.09
C ARG A 54 -5.62 7.51 -0.36
N ARG A 55 -4.69 6.84 -1.05
CA ARG A 55 -4.04 5.64 -0.51
C ARG A 55 -3.27 5.86 0.79
N PRO A 56 -2.58 7.00 1.06
CA PRO A 56 -1.87 7.21 2.32
C PRO A 56 -2.77 7.06 3.56
N GLU A 57 -3.91 7.74 3.59
CA GLU A 57 -4.85 7.67 4.71
C GLU A 57 -5.44 6.26 4.87
N GLN A 58 -5.77 5.61 3.75
CA GLN A 58 -6.29 4.24 3.74
C GLN A 58 -5.25 3.26 4.26
N ALA A 59 -4.01 3.34 3.78
CA ALA A 59 -2.92 2.46 4.20
C ALA A 59 -2.59 2.61 5.69
N SER A 60 -2.61 3.84 6.22
CA SER A 60 -2.44 4.06 7.66
C SER A 60 -3.55 3.38 8.47
N ARG A 61 -4.81 3.59 8.10
CA ARG A 61 -5.95 2.97 8.79
C ARG A 61 -5.91 1.44 8.71
N ASP A 62 -5.61 0.90 7.53
CA ASP A 62 -5.58 -0.54 7.30
C ASP A 62 -4.42 -1.19 8.08
N ALA A 63 -3.26 -0.51 8.15
CA ALA A 63 -2.12 -0.92 8.97
C ALA A 63 -2.42 -0.85 10.48
N ASP A 64 -3.11 0.19 10.95
CA ASP A 64 -3.50 0.32 12.36
C ASP A 64 -4.43 -0.82 12.79
N PHE A 65 -5.42 -1.15 11.94
CA PHE A 65 -6.31 -2.29 12.19
C PHE A 65 -5.54 -3.61 12.21
N ALA A 66 -4.69 -3.84 11.20
CA ALA A 66 -3.89 -5.06 11.12
C ALA A 66 -3.02 -5.17 12.37
N LEU A 67 -2.28 -4.13 12.73
CA LEU A 67 -1.37 -4.11 13.88
C LEU A 67 -2.08 -4.35 15.22
N ALA A 68 -3.32 -3.87 15.37
CA ALA A 68 -4.12 -4.14 16.57
C ALA A 68 -4.67 -5.57 16.63
N TYR A 69 -4.77 -6.25 15.49
CA TYR A 69 -5.25 -7.63 15.39
C TYR A 69 -4.14 -8.68 15.62
N VAL A 70 -2.88 -8.35 15.31
CA VAL A 70 -1.71 -9.23 15.47
C VAL A 70 -1.12 -9.15 16.89
#